data_AF-A0A2A7WP89-F1
#
_entry.id   AF-A0A2A7WP89-F1
#
_cell.length_a   1.000
_cell.length_b   1.000
_cell.length_c   1.000
_cell.angle_alpha   90.00
_cell.angle_beta   90.00
_cell.angle_gamma   90.00
#
_symmetry.space_group_name_H-M   'P 1'
#
loop_
_entity.id
_entity.type
_entity.pdbx_description
1 polymer ?
#
loop_
_entity_poly.entity_id
_entity_poly.type
_entity_poly.pdbx_seq_one_letter_code
_entity_poly.pdbx_strand_id
1 'polypeptide(L)'
;MKEYQLELFRALKNIKDLEVDLSDSYLNNPRNSSLNKEYKLLKQKLITDEEISAFKKVQNETIECVIYRILEMIDGYGDLSYDVELINKNNNESVRGNIELHDQFINYIYDRENEK
;
A
#
# COMPACT_ATOMS: atom_id res chain seq x y z
N MET A 1 -12.13 -9.82 13.75
CA MET A 1 -11.82 -9.80 12.31
C MET A 1 -11.95 -11.22 11.76
N LYS A 2 -12.58 -11.40 10.60
CA LYS A 2 -12.73 -12.70 9.93
C LYS A 2 -11.44 -13.05 9.17
N GLU A 3 -11.22 -14.33 8.91
CA GLU A 3 -9.99 -14.82 8.26
C GLU A 3 -9.75 -14.19 6.88
N TYR A 4 -10.78 -14.11 6.03
CA TYR A 4 -10.66 -13.51 4.70
C TYR A 4 -10.32 -12.00 4.73
N GLN A 5 -10.62 -11.30 5.83
CA GLN A 5 -10.24 -9.88 6.01
C GLN A 5 -8.74 -9.79 6.32
N LEU A 6 -8.22 -10.70 7.16
CA LEU A 6 -6.79 -10.81 7.43
C LEU A 6 -5.99 -11.20 6.18
N GLU A 7 -6.54 -12.08 5.34
CA GLU A 7 -5.92 -12.42 4.05
C GLU A 7 -5.83 -11.22 3.12
N LEU A 8 -6.90 -10.41 3.03
CA LEU A 8 -6.87 -9.15 2.28
C LEU A 8 -5.77 -8.23 2.81
N PHE A 9 -5.70 -7.99 4.13
CA PHE A 9 -4.70 -7.10 4.71
C PHE A 9 -3.28 -7.61 4.53
N ARG A 10 -3.06 -8.92 4.62
CA ARG A 10 -1.76 -9.53 4.30
C ARG A 10 -1.39 -9.31 2.84
N ALA A 11 -2.33 -9.50 1.90
CA ALA A 11 -2.09 -9.27 0.49
C ALA A 11 -1.76 -7.79 0.20
N LEU A 12 -2.50 -6.85 0.81
CA LEU A 12 -2.24 -5.42 0.67
C LEU A 12 -0.88 -5.01 1.27
N LYS A 13 -0.51 -5.55 2.44
CA LYS A 13 0.83 -5.33 3.01
C LYS A 13 1.91 -5.88 2.09
N ASN A 14 1.73 -7.07 1.52
CA ASN A 14 2.71 -7.64 0.58
C ASN A 14 2.87 -6.77 -0.67
N ILE A 15 1.80 -6.18 -1.19
CA ILE A 15 1.86 -5.18 -2.27
C ILE A 15 2.67 -3.97 -1.81
N LYS A 16 2.37 -3.42 -0.62
CA LYS A 16 3.12 -2.29 -0.05
C LYS A 16 4.62 -2.57 0.03
N ASP A 17 4.98 -3.67 0.70
CA ASP A 17 6.38 -4.05 0.94
C ASP A 17 7.11 -4.25 -0.41
N LEU A 18 6.47 -4.92 -1.38
CA LEU A 18 7.05 -5.14 -2.70
C LEU A 18 7.31 -3.82 -3.43
N GLU A 19 6.34 -2.90 -3.47
CA GLU A 19 6.50 -1.64 -4.18
C GLU A 19 7.54 -0.73 -3.51
N VAL A 20 7.66 -0.76 -2.18
CA VAL A 20 8.73 -0.08 -1.43
C VAL A 20 10.09 -0.67 -1.76
N ASP A 21 10.25 -1.99 -1.75
CA ASP A 21 11.51 -2.66 -2.08
C ASP A 21 11.91 -2.41 -3.55
N LEU A 22 10.91 -2.45 -4.44
CA LEU A 22 11.13 -2.16 -5.84
C LEU A 22 11.61 -0.73 -6.05
N SER A 23 11.26 0.25 -5.21
CA SER A 23 11.69 1.65 -5.37
C SER A 23 13.23 1.81 -5.42
N ASP A 24 13.96 1.02 -4.63
CA ASP A 24 15.43 0.98 -4.65
C ASP A 24 15.95 0.23 -5.87
N SER A 25 15.29 -0.87 -6.22
CA SER A 25 15.59 -1.59 -7.45
C SER A 25 15.35 -0.72 -8.70
N TYR A 26 14.34 0.16 -8.69
CA TYR A 26 13.98 1.09 -9.76
C TYR A 26 14.97 2.25 -9.84
N LEU A 27 15.46 2.77 -8.70
CA LEU A 27 16.60 3.70 -8.70
C LEU A 27 17.81 3.07 -9.39
N ASN A 28 18.02 1.76 -9.20
CA ASN A 28 19.19 1.07 -9.75
C ASN A 28 19.02 0.60 -11.21
N ASN A 29 17.83 0.12 -11.56
CA ASN A 29 17.49 -0.47 -12.85
C ASN A 29 15.97 -0.35 -13.11
N PRO A 30 15.50 0.78 -13.65
CA PRO A 30 14.09 1.00 -13.89
C PRO A 30 13.57 0.17 -15.07
N ARG A 31 13.31 -1.12 -14.85
CA ARG A 31 12.83 -2.02 -15.90
C ARG A 31 11.41 -1.65 -16.29
N ASN A 32 11.19 -1.35 -17.57
CA ASN A 32 9.88 -1.06 -18.17
C ASN A 32 9.15 0.18 -17.62
N SER A 33 9.84 1.11 -16.95
CA SER A 33 9.24 2.38 -16.54
C SER A 33 9.33 3.42 -17.66
N SER A 34 8.28 4.21 -17.84
CA SER A 34 8.32 5.42 -18.70
C SER A 34 9.14 6.56 -18.08
N LEU A 35 9.44 6.49 -16.78
CA LEU A 35 10.11 7.52 -15.98
C LEU A 35 11.63 7.31 -15.84
N ASN A 36 12.27 6.67 -16.82
CA ASN A 36 13.69 6.32 -16.78
C ASN A 36 14.61 7.54 -16.52
N LYS A 37 14.25 8.72 -17.02
CA LYS A 37 15.06 9.94 -16.86
C LYS A 37 15.02 10.44 -15.42
N GLU A 38 13.84 10.42 -14.82
CA GLU A 38 13.56 10.84 -13.45
C GLU A 38 14.26 9.90 -12.46
N TYR A 39 14.15 8.58 -12.66
CA TYR A 39 14.87 7.60 -11.83
C TYR A 39 16.39 7.79 -11.92
N LYS A 40 16.93 8.02 -13.12
CA LYS A 40 18.36 8.28 -13.30
C LYS A 40 18.78 9.56 -12.59
N LEU A 41 17.96 10.61 -12.64
CA LEU A 41 18.23 11.88 -11.93
C LEU A 41 18.19 11.69 -10.41
N LEU A 42 17.19 10.96 -9.89
CA LEU A 42 17.10 10.66 -8.46
C LEU A 42 18.28 9.83 -7.98
N LYS A 43 18.70 8.82 -8.75
CA LYS A 43 19.91 8.02 -8.44
C LYS A 43 21.17 8.88 -8.32
N GLN A 44 21.29 9.94 -9.13
CA GLN A 44 22.43 10.86 -9.04
C GLN A 44 22.41 11.75 -7.80
N LYS A 45 21.23 11.93 -7.18
CA LYS A 45 21.03 12.80 -6.03
C LYS A 45 21.00 12.04 -4.69
N LEU A 46 20.47 10.82 -4.70
CA LEU A 46 20.38 9.95 -3.52
C LEU A 46 21.60 9.03 -3.52
N ILE A 47 22.70 9.49 -2.90
CA ILE A 47 24.02 8.83 -2.97
C ILE A 47 24.30 8.02 -1.71
N THR A 48 23.79 8.49 -0.57
CA THR A 48 24.03 7.87 0.73
C THR A 48 22.91 6.91 1.12
N ASP A 49 23.24 5.94 1.97
CA ASP A 49 22.25 5.00 2.53
C ASP A 49 21.16 5.73 3.32
N GLU A 50 21.49 6.86 3.96
CA GLU A 50 20.53 7.70 4.68
C GLU A 50 19.52 8.35 3.72
N GLU A 51 19.98 8.93 2.60
CA GLU A 51 19.10 9.53 1.59
C GLU A 51 18.20 8.48 0.93
N ILE A 52 18.74 7.31 0.61
CA ILE A 52 17.98 6.19 0.05
C ILE A 52 16.94 5.69 1.07
N SER A 53 17.32 5.59 2.36
CA SER A 53 16.42 5.21 3.44
C SER A 53 15.29 6.24 3.63
N ALA A 54 15.60 7.53 3.59
CA ALA A 54 14.59 8.59 3.64
C ALA A 54 13.61 8.50 2.46
N PHE A 55 14.11 8.27 1.24
CA PHE A 55 13.28 8.07 0.06
C PHE A 55 12.36 6.84 0.21
N LYS A 56 12.87 5.70 0.70
CA LYS A 56 12.08 4.51 0.99
C LYS A 56 10.95 4.78 1.99
N LYS A 57 11.21 5.56 3.04
CA LYS A 57 10.18 5.93 4.04
C LYS A 57 9.06 6.76 3.42
N VAL A 58 9.40 7.74 2.57
CA VAL A 58 8.40 8.55 1.84
C VAL A 58 7.59 7.69 0.87
N GLN A 59 8.23 6.75 0.15
CA GLN A 59 7.52 5.81 -0.73
C GLN A 59 6.57 4.91 0.08
N ASN A 60 7.03 4.37 1.21
CA ASN A 60 6.20 3.56 2.11
C ASN A 60 4.96 4.32 2.57
N GLU A 61 5.12 5.54 3.08
CA GLU A 61 4.00 6.39 3.49
C GLU A 61 3.05 6.70 2.32
N THR A 62 3.59 6.98 1.13
CA THR A 62 2.79 7.27 -0.06
C THR A 62 1.94 6.07 -0.47
N ILE A 63 2.52 4.87 -0.51
CA ILE A 63 1.82 3.64 -0.91
C ILE A 63 0.77 3.27 0.14
N GLU A 64 1.10 3.41 1.43
CA GLU A 64 0.16 3.19 2.54
C GLU A 64 -1.04 4.14 2.44
N CYS A 65 -0.80 5.44 2.20
CA CYS A 65 -1.85 6.42 1.97
C CYS A 65 -2.74 6.05 0.78
N VAL A 66 -2.16 5.59 -0.34
CA VAL A 66 -2.94 5.17 -1.51
C VAL A 66 -3.84 3.98 -1.19
N ILE A 67 -3.31 2.95 -0.51
CA ILE A 67 -4.11 1.79 -0.09
C ILE A 67 -5.21 2.23 0.87
N TYR A 68 -4.89 3.07 1.85
CA TYR A 68 -5.85 3.62 2.81
C TYR A 68 -7.00 4.34 2.10
N ARG A 69 -6.71 5.23 1.14
CA ARG A 69 -7.75 5.94 0.36
C ARG A 69 -8.62 5.01 -0.48
N ILE A 70 -8.04 3.95 -1.04
CA ILE A 70 -8.82 2.92 -1.76
C ILE A 70 -9.77 2.20 -0.81
N LEU A 71 -9.31 1.85 0.40
CA LEU A 71 -10.15 1.21 1.41
C LEU A 71 -11.25 2.15 1.92
N GLU A 72 -10.95 3.43 2.12
CA GLU A 72 -11.97 4.46 2.45
C GLU A 72 -13.07 4.50 1.38
N MET A 73 -12.72 4.45 0.09
CA MET A 73 -13.69 4.40 -1.00
C MET A 73 -14.59 3.15 -0.92
N ILE A 74 -14.04 2.00 -0.53
CA ILE A 74 -14.80 0.76 -0.32
C ILE A 74 -15.65 0.83 0.95
N ASP A 75 -15.19 1.54 1.97
CA ASP A 75 -15.95 1.75 3.19
C ASP A 75 -17.10 2.76 3.01
N GLY A 76 -17.18 3.41 1.85
CA GLY A 76 -18.25 4.36 1.48
C GLY A 76 -17.88 5.82 1.71
N TYR A 77 -16.60 6.14 1.94
CA TYR A 77 -16.09 7.50 2.01
C TYR A 77 -15.67 8.02 0.62
N GLY A 78 -15.53 9.33 0.49
CA GLY A 78 -15.16 9.99 -0.76
C GLY A 78 -16.34 10.30 -1.67
N ASP A 79 -16.05 10.90 -2.82
CA ASP A 79 -17.06 11.50 -3.71
C ASP A 79 -17.41 10.61 -4.92
N LEU A 80 -17.44 9.28 -4.73
CA LEU A 80 -17.94 8.39 -5.78
C LEU A 80 -19.46 8.58 -5.94
N SER A 81 -19.93 8.57 -7.19
CA SER A 81 -21.36 8.65 -7.50
C SER A 81 -22.12 7.33 -7.25
N TYR A 82 -21.42 6.31 -6.77
CA TYR A 82 -21.94 4.97 -6.48
C TYR A 82 -21.13 4.31 -5.37
N ASP A 83 -21.75 3.39 -4.65
CA ASP A 83 -21.09 2.62 -3.60
C ASP A 83 -20.25 1.48 -4.21
N VAL A 84 -19.04 1.28 -3.68
CA VAL A 84 -18.15 0.16 -4.05
C VAL A 84 -18.20 -0.88 -2.94
N GLU A 85 -18.42 -2.14 -3.30
CA GLU A 85 -18.48 -3.24 -2.35
C GLU A 85 -17.53 -4.38 -2.78
N LEU A 86 -16.76 -4.89 -1.82
CA LEU A 86 -15.94 -6.08 -2.01
C LEU A 86 -16.69 -7.31 -1.49
N ILE A 87 -17.01 -8.26 -2.37
CA ILE A 87 -17.72 -9.49 -2.01
C ILE A 87 -16.77 -10.69 -2.03
N ASN A 88 -16.75 -11.47 -0.95
CA ASN A 88 -16.09 -12.77 -0.92
C ASN A 88 -16.90 -13.76 -1.78
N LYS A 89 -16.31 -14.20 -2.89
CA LYS A 89 -16.99 -15.08 -3.87
C LYS A 89 -17.38 -16.44 -3.31
N ASN A 90 -16.70 -16.92 -2.26
CA ASN A 90 -16.94 -18.27 -1.74
C ASN A 90 -18.21 -18.35 -0.87
N ASN A 91 -18.50 -17.29 -0.11
CA ASN A 91 -19.65 -17.25 0.80
C ASN A 91 -20.65 -16.12 0.48
N ASN A 92 -20.38 -15.32 -0.55
CA ASN A 92 -21.17 -14.18 -0.99
C ASN A 92 -21.39 -13.11 0.10
N GLU A 93 -20.51 -13.06 1.10
CA GLU A 93 -20.55 -12.05 2.16
C GLU A 93 -19.72 -10.82 1.77
N SER A 94 -20.15 -9.65 2.23
CA SER A 94 -19.33 -8.44 2.22
C SER A 94 -18.01 -8.68 2.97
N VAL A 95 -16.91 -8.26 2.35
CA VAL A 95 -15.60 -8.27 2.96
C VAL A 95 -15.52 -7.21 4.06
N ARG A 96 -16.16 -6.06 3.86
CA ARG A 96 -16.30 -5.00 4.88
C ARG A 96 -17.10 -5.50 6.08
N GLY A 97 -18.28 -6.10 5.83
CA GLY A 97 -19.18 -6.50 6.90
C GLY A 97 -19.51 -5.30 7.82
N ASN A 98 -19.10 -5.39 9.09
CA ASN A 98 -19.33 -4.36 10.11
C ASN A 98 -18.04 -3.67 10.59
N ILE A 99 -16.96 -3.73 9.79
CA ILE A 99 -15.71 -3.03 10.10
C ILE A 99 -15.43 -1.94 9.08
N GLU A 100 -14.60 -0.98 9.45
CA GLU A 100 -14.00 -0.01 8.54
C GLU A 100 -12.65 -0.58 8.08
N LEU A 101 -12.57 -1.00 6.82
CA LEU A 101 -11.38 -1.64 6.27
C LEU A 101 -10.15 -0.73 6.34
N HIS A 102 -10.30 0.57 6.09
CA HIS A 102 -9.20 1.53 6.13
C HIS A 102 -8.53 1.60 7.52
N ASP A 103 -9.31 1.80 8.57
CA ASP A 103 -8.83 1.87 9.95
C ASP A 103 -8.24 0.53 10.41
N GLN A 104 -8.92 -0.57 10.09
CA GLN A 104 -8.44 -1.90 10.47
C GLN A 104 -7.15 -2.29 9.74
N PHE A 105 -6.95 -1.83 8.51
CA PHE A 105 -5.69 -2.03 7.79
C PHE A 105 -4.55 -1.26 8.44
N ILE A 106 -4.75 0.01 8.83
CA ILE A 106 -3.71 0.80 9.54
C ILE A 106 -3.34 0.15 10.87
N ASN A 107 -4.32 -0.29 11.65
CA ASN A 107 -4.06 -1.02 12.89
C ASN A 107 -3.24 -2.30 12.62
N TYR A 108 -3.60 -3.06 11.58
CA TYR A 108 -2.84 -4.26 11.18
C TYR A 108 -1.39 -3.93 10.79
N ILE A 109 -1.14 -2.85 10.05
CA ILE A 109 0.21 -2.42 9.70
C ILE A 109 0.98 -1.99 10.94
N TYR A 110 0.37 -1.17 11.80
CA TYR A 110 0.98 -0.70 13.04
C TYR A 110 1.43 -1.85 13.93
N ASP A 111 0.58 -2.85 14.13
CA ASP A 111 0.90 -4.05 14.91
C ASP A 111 2.11 -4.79 14.31
N ARG A 112 2.15 -4.95 12.97
CA ARG A 112 3.22 -5.69 12.29
C ARG A 112 4.55 -4.96 12.20
N GLU A 113 4.54 -3.63 12.18
CA GLU A 113 5.74 -2.82 12.00
C GLU A 113 6.35 -2.37 13.33
N ASN A 114 5.54 -2.24 14.39
CA ASN A 114 6.00 -1.88 15.74
C ASN A 114 6.22 -3.09 16.67
N GLU A 115 5.95 -4.32 16.23
CA GLU A 115 6.38 -5.56 16.90
C GLU A 115 7.92 -5.80 16.86
N LYS A 116 8.74 -4.76 16.61
CA LYS A 116 10.21 -4.84 16.49
C LYS A 116 10.93 -4.20 17.67
#